data_AF-A0A5D2FJ49-F1
#
_entry.id   AF-A0A5D2FJ49-F1
#
_cell.length_a   1.000
_cell.length_b   1.000
_cell.length_c   1.000
_cell.angle_alpha   90.00
_cell.angle_beta   90.00
_cell.angle_gamma   90.00
#
_symmetry.space_group_name_H-M   'P 1'
#
loop_
_entity.id
_entity.type
_entity.pdbx_description
1 polymer ?
#
loop_
_entity_poly.entity_id
_entity_poly.type
_entity_poly.pdbx_seq_one_letter_code
_entity_poly.pdbx_strand_id
1 'polypeptide(L)'
;MGRSRRKYKQSRAKVKVGLPRKNPHVFKPCFTLPPKLRSLANVDDALSKWDDKASVIQNYKSFGIVSNPNYLGVRSRTSHIVESDSLQVPHSPPSDEPADEFEPIDSGSDLEEDDLKTALGKKRRDGKSRHLQPLTTMQRLYIGQLIEKYGDDYQAMFMDVKLNKMQHSVATLEKLCKRYHMFGDKNPLILSS
;
A
#
# COMPACT_ATOMS: atom_id res chain seq x y z
N MET A 1 -1.36 -10.84 -54.21
CA MET A 1 -2.45 -9.85 -54.34
C MET A 1 -2.00 -8.47 -53.84
N GLY A 2 -1.16 -7.77 -54.61
CA GLY A 2 -0.67 -6.42 -54.27
C GLY A 2 -1.62 -5.35 -54.82
N ARG A 3 -2.36 -4.66 -53.96
CA ARG A 3 -3.21 -3.52 -54.38
C ARG A 3 -2.34 -2.34 -54.83
N SER A 4 -2.78 -1.61 -55.86
CA SER A 4 -2.12 -0.39 -56.36
C SER A 4 -1.79 0.60 -55.24
N ARG A 5 -0.56 1.14 -55.25
CA ARG A 5 -0.07 2.12 -54.27
C ARG A 5 -0.98 3.35 -54.16
N ARG A 6 -1.69 3.72 -55.23
CA ARG A 6 -2.61 4.86 -55.26
C ARG A 6 -3.85 4.60 -54.40
N LYS A 7 -4.43 3.39 -54.47
CA LYS A 7 -5.58 2.98 -53.65
C LYS A 7 -5.19 2.88 -52.17
N TYR A 8 -3.99 2.37 -51.87
CA TYR A 8 -3.48 2.28 -50.50
C TYR A 8 -3.32 3.66 -49.85
N LYS A 9 -2.83 4.66 -50.59
CA LYS A 9 -2.70 6.05 -50.08
C LYS A 9 -4.04 6.72 -49.82
N GLN A 10 -5.11 6.33 -50.52
CA GLN A 10 -6.46 6.87 -50.33
C GLN A 10 -7.19 6.22 -49.14
N SER A 11 -7.04 4.90 -48.95
CA SER A 11 -7.72 4.18 -47.88
C SER A 11 -7.02 4.26 -46.53
N ARG A 12 -5.76 4.70 -46.48
CA ARG A 12 -5.00 4.78 -45.23
C ARG A 12 -5.49 5.97 -44.39
N ALA A 13 -5.91 5.68 -43.16
CA ALA A 13 -6.22 6.70 -42.17
C ALA A 13 -5.01 7.63 -41.99
N LYS A 14 -5.21 8.93 -42.26
CA LYS A 14 -4.17 9.93 -42.07
C LYS A 14 -4.10 10.26 -40.60
N VAL A 15 -2.96 9.96 -39.97
CA VAL A 15 -2.66 10.37 -38.60
C VAL A 15 -2.60 11.90 -38.58
N LYS A 16 -3.54 12.55 -37.90
CA LYS A 16 -3.54 14.00 -37.70
C LYS A 16 -2.58 14.32 -36.56
N VAL A 17 -1.39 14.82 -36.88
CA VAL A 17 -0.36 15.21 -35.90
C VAL A 17 -0.59 16.65 -35.39
N GLY A 18 -1.83 16.96 -35.01
CA GLY A 18 -2.21 18.29 -34.52
C GLY A 18 -2.69 18.24 -33.08
N LEU A 19 -2.39 19.28 -32.30
CA LEU A 19 -2.98 19.40 -30.97
C LEU A 19 -4.52 19.52 -31.11
N PRO A 20 -5.30 18.84 -30.26
CA PRO A 20 -6.74 18.95 -30.27
C PRO A 20 -7.13 20.41 -29.95
N ARG A 21 -7.99 20.99 -30.79
CA ARG A 21 -8.50 22.36 -30.58
C ARG A 21 -9.24 22.42 -29.25
N LYS A 22 -8.83 23.32 -28.36
CA LYS A 22 -9.52 23.59 -27.10
C LYS A 22 -10.73 24.49 -27.41
N ASN A 23 -11.92 24.08 -26.99
CA ASN A 23 -13.13 24.91 -27.07
C ASN A 23 -13.20 25.79 -25.82
N PRO A 24 -13.03 27.12 -25.93
CA PRO A 24 -12.95 28.00 -24.76
C PRO A 24 -14.26 28.06 -23.95
N HIS A 25 -15.40 27.74 -24.57
CA HIS A 25 -16.70 27.74 -23.91
C HIS A 25 -17.09 26.41 -23.25
N VAL A 26 -16.24 25.38 -23.36
CA VAL A 26 -16.51 24.06 -22.74
C VAL A 26 -15.61 23.89 -21.54
N PHE A 27 -16.15 24.19 -20.35
CA PHE A 27 -15.48 23.90 -19.09
C PHE A 27 -15.42 22.38 -18.88
N LYS A 28 -14.20 21.83 -18.86
CA LYS A 28 -13.97 20.44 -18.48
C LYS A 28 -13.46 20.44 -17.04
N PRO A 29 -14.26 19.98 -16.06
CA PRO A 29 -13.82 19.97 -14.68
C PRO A 29 -12.58 19.07 -14.52
N CYS A 30 -11.66 19.46 -13.62
CA CYS A 30 -10.43 18.71 -13.36
C CYS A 30 -10.68 17.28 -12.82
N PHE A 31 -11.86 17.03 -12.27
CA PHE A 31 -12.31 15.69 -11.89
C PHE A 31 -13.78 15.50 -12.27
N THR A 32 -14.11 14.32 -12.78
CA THR A 32 -15.51 13.91 -12.98
C THR A 32 -15.83 12.85 -11.95
N LEU A 33 -16.79 13.12 -11.05
CA LEU A 33 -17.28 12.10 -10.13
C LEU A 33 -17.86 10.93 -10.93
N PRO A 34 -17.41 9.69 -10.70
CA PRO A 34 -17.99 8.49 -11.29
C PRO A 34 -19.52 8.45 -11.06
N PRO A 35 -20.30 7.96 -12.04
CA PRO A 35 -21.76 7.97 -11.95
C PRO A 35 -22.29 7.23 -10.72
N LYS A 36 -21.58 6.19 -10.24
CA LYS A 36 -21.91 5.46 -9.01
C LYS A 36 -21.77 6.29 -7.73
N LEU A 37 -20.87 7.28 -7.71
CA LEU A 37 -20.69 8.16 -6.56
C LEU A 37 -21.69 9.32 -6.56
N ARG A 38 -22.19 9.72 -7.74
CA ARG A 38 -23.23 10.77 -7.84
C ARG A 38 -24.55 10.35 -7.21
N SER A 39 -24.92 9.07 -7.31
CA SER A 39 -26.13 8.56 -6.66
C SER A 39 -26.03 8.58 -5.13
N LEU A 40 -24.84 8.44 -4.56
CA LEU A 40 -24.62 8.54 -3.12
C LEU A 40 -24.75 10.00 -2.65
N ALA A 41 -24.14 10.94 -3.39
CA ALA A 41 -24.24 12.36 -3.07
C ALA A 41 -25.69 12.89 -3.06
N ASN A 42 -26.56 12.38 -3.94
CA ASN A 42 -27.97 12.78 -3.96
C ASN A 42 -28.80 12.20 -2.80
N VAL A 43 -28.33 11.12 -2.15
CA VAL A 43 -28.97 10.56 -0.95
C VAL A 43 -28.62 11.41 0.28
N ASP A 44 -27.42 12.00 0.29
CA ASP A 44 -26.93 12.81 1.40
C ASP A 44 -27.66 14.16 1.52
N ASP A 45 -28.18 14.75 0.44
CA ASP A 45 -28.94 16.01 0.49
C ASP A 45 -30.19 15.95 1.41
N ALA A 46 -30.75 14.75 1.62
CA ALA A 46 -31.88 14.53 2.52
C ALA A 46 -31.47 14.33 3.98
N LEU A 47 -30.24 13.86 4.23
CA LEU A 47 -29.66 13.62 5.56
C LEU A 47 -28.78 14.79 6.04
N SER A 48 -28.43 15.71 5.14
CA SER A 48 -27.35 16.68 5.32
C SER A 48 -27.82 18.13 5.11
N LYS A 49 -28.92 18.54 5.75
CA LYS A 49 -29.26 19.97 5.86
C LYS A 49 -28.47 20.61 7.00
N TRP A 50 -27.69 21.64 6.67
CA TRP A 50 -27.03 22.50 7.64
C TRP A 50 -28.09 23.23 8.49
N ASP A 51 -28.02 23.10 9.82
CA ASP A 51 -28.92 23.81 10.72
C ASP A 51 -28.31 25.18 11.07
N ASP A 52 -28.97 26.26 10.62
CA ASP A 52 -28.51 27.63 10.83
C ASP A 52 -28.54 28.07 12.30
N LYS A 53 -29.28 27.35 13.17
CA LYS A 53 -29.39 27.64 14.60
C LYS A 53 -28.39 26.85 15.43
N ALA A 54 -27.91 25.73 14.91
CA ALA A 54 -26.95 24.88 15.60
C ALA A 54 -25.54 25.48 15.53
N SER A 55 -24.70 25.09 16.49
CA SER A 55 -23.28 25.43 16.41
C SER A 55 -22.61 24.67 15.26
N VAL A 56 -21.54 25.27 14.70
CA VAL A 56 -20.72 24.68 13.64
C VAL A 56 -20.29 23.23 13.99
N ILE A 57 -19.94 22.99 15.25
CA ILE A 57 -19.50 21.68 15.77
C ILE A 57 -20.64 20.66 15.74
N GLN A 58 -21.87 21.07 16.09
CA GLN A 58 -23.04 20.18 16.06
C GLN A 58 -23.43 19.80 14.64
N ASN A 59 -23.31 20.73 13.69
CA ASN A 59 -23.54 20.44 12.27
C ASN A 59 -22.50 19.46 11.73
N TYR A 60 -21.22 19.65 12.03
CA TYR A 60 -20.20 18.66 11.65
C TYR A 60 -20.45 17.28 12.27
N LYS A 61 -20.93 17.24 13.53
CA LYS A 61 -21.32 16.00 14.18
C LYS A 61 -22.50 15.32 13.49
N SER A 62 -23.52 16.06 13.06
CA SER A 62 -24.69 15.50 12.38
C SER A 62 -24.35 14.97 10.98
N PHE A 63 -23.37 15.57 10.29
CA PHE A 63 -22.83 15.04 9.04
C PHE A 63 -21.91 13.83 9.21
N GLY A 64 -21.68 13.34 10.43
CA GLY A 64 -20.76 12.24 10.70
C GLY A 64 -19.29 12.61 10.50
N ILE A 65 -18.98 13.90 10.41
CA ILE A 65 -17.60 14.42 10.36
C ILE A 65 -17.11 14.49 11.80
N VAL A 66 -16.52 13.38 12.25
CA VAL A 66 -15.96 13.19 13.59
C VAL A 66 -14.45 13.10 13.46
N SER A 67 -13.70 13.71 14.39
CA SER A 67 -12.26 13.51 14.40
C SER A 67 -11.93 12.16 15.05
N ASN A 68 -11.51 11.17 14.25
CA ASN A 68 -10.89 9.97 14.81
C ASN A 68 -9.88 9.35 13.85
N PRO A 69 -8.58 9.65 14.00
CA PRO A 69 -7.55 8.93 13.27
C PRO A 69 -6.96 7.86 14.19
N ASN A 70 -7.76 6.86 14.57
CA ASN A 70 -7.46 5.88 15.63
C ASN A 70 -6.96 6.54 16.95
N TYR A 71 -7.47 7.76 17.20
CA TYR A 71 -7.31 8.69 18.33
C TYR A 71 -6.00 9.52 18.38
N LEU A 72 -6.09 10.80 18.00
CA LEU A 72 -4.98 11.78 18.07
C LEU A 72 -4.40 11.87 19.49
N GLY A 73 -3.06 11.86 19.56
CA GLY A 73 -2.26 11.67 20.77
C GLY A 73 -2.68 12.48 21.99
N VAL A 74 -2.45 11.84 23.14
CA VAL A 74 -2.66 12.18 24.57
C VAL A 74 -2.44 13.66 25.00
N ARG A 75 -2.01 14.59 24.15
CA ARG A 75 -1.51 15.92 24.57
C ARG A 75 -2.23 17.17 24.05
N SER A 76 -3.28 17.12 23.25
CA SER A 76 -4.02 18.37 22.93
C SER A 76 -5.51 18.15 22.63
N ARG A 77 -6.30 17.97 23.70
CA ARG A 77 -7.76 18.07 23.61
C ARG A 77 -8.14 19.55 23.67
N THR A 78 -8.62 20.11 22.55
CA THR A 78 -9.23 21.43 22.53
C THR A 78 -10.76 21.30 22.54
N SER A 79 -11.45 22.29 23.11
CA SER A 79 -12.91 22.28 23.28
C SER A 79 -13.72 22.30 21.97
N HIS A 80 -13.08 22.53 20.83
CA HIS A 80 -13.71 22.62 19.50
C HIS A 80 -13.61 21.34 18.67
N ILE A 81 -13.12 20.25 19.24
CA ILE A 81 -13.01 18.94 18.59
C ILE A 81 -14.36 18.21 18.62
N VAL A 82 -14.78 17.66 17.48
CA VAL A 82 -16.07 16.95 17.29
C VAL A 82 -15.88 15.47 17.63
N GLU A 83 -16.45 14.99 18.74
CA GLU A 83 -16.40 13.59 19.20
C GLU A 83 -17.80 12.92 19.18
N SER A 84 -17.87 11.62 18.86
CA SER A 84 -19.10 10.82 18.97
C SER A 84 -18.89 9.56 19.81
N ASP A 85 -19.67 9.44 20.88
CA ASP A 85 -19.55 8.35 21.88
C ASP A 85 -19.66 6.95 21.26
N SER A 86 -20.48 6.80 20.21
CA SER A 86 -20.68 5.53 19.50
C SER A 86 -19.50 5.09 18.63
N LEU A 87 -18.62 6.00 18.21
CA LEU A 87 -17.45 5.71 17.38
C LEU A 87 -16.13 5.76 18.17
N GLN A 88 -16.17 6.20 19.43
CA GLN A 88 -15.00 6.39 20.30
C GLN A 88 -14.73 5.22 21.26
N VAL A 89 -15.70 4.30 21.46
CA VAL A 89 -15.56 3.15 22.36
C VAL A 89 -15.29 1.89 21.52
N PRO A 90 -14.19 1.16 21.76
CA PRO A 90 -14.02 -0.15 21.12
C PRO A 90 -15.16 -1.04 21.57
N HIS A 91 -15.95 -1.55 20.61
CA HIS A 91 -16.98 -2.54 20.88
C HIS A 91 -16.28 -3.76 21.49
N SER A 92 -16.32 -3.89 22.81
CA SER A 92 -15.99 -5.16 23.45
C SER A 92 -16.97 -6.18 22.88
N PRO A 93 -16.51 -7.29 22.28
CA PRO A 93 -17.44 -8.37 21.97
C PRO A 93 -18.10 -8.80 23.29
N PRO A 94 -19.40 -9.13 23.30
CA PRO A 94 -20.03 -9.75 24.45
C PRO A 94 -19.38 -11.13 24.64
N SER A 95 -18.40 -11.22 25.53
CA SER A 95 -17.69 -12.44 25.86
C SER A 95 -18.44 -13.18 26.98
N ASP A 96 -19.43 -13.98 26.60
CA ASP A 96 -19.96 -15.08 27.42
C ASP A 96 -19.18 -16.38 27.12
N GLU A 97 -17.84 -16.31 27.07
CA GLU A 97 -16.97 -17.48 26.94
C GLU A 97 -15.85 -17.37 27.98
N PRO A 98 -15.64 -18.39 28.85
CA PRO A 98 -14.62 -18.35 29.89
C PRO A 98 -13.24 -18.36 29.23
N ALA A 99 -12.51 -17.25 29.34
CA ALA A 99 -11.15 -17.13 28.85
C ALA A 99 -10.24 -18.13 29.58
N ASP A 100 -9.57 -18.96 28.80
CA ASP A 100 -8.58 -19.95 29.22
C ASP A 100 -7.40 -19.22 29.91
N GLU A 101 -7.15 -19.55 31.18
CA GLU A 101 -6.28 -18.83 32.13
C GLU A 101 -4.76 -19.02 31.84
N PHE A 102 -4.39 -19.51 30.66
CA PHE A 102 -3.01 -19.88 30.31
C PHE A 102 -2.47 -19.28 29.00
N GLU A 103 -3.15 -18.31 28.40
CA GLU A 103 -2.50 -17.41 27.44
C GLU A 103 -1.69 -16.37 28.23
N PRO A 104 -0.37 -16.26 28.04
CA PRO A 104 0.39 -15.18 28.67
C PRO A 104 -0.14 -13.86 28.13
N ILE A 105 -0.93 -13.19 28.95
CA ILE A 105 -1.32 -11.79 28.77
C ILE A 105 -0.01 -11.02 28.58
N ASP A 106 0.27 -10.59 27.35
CA ASP A 106 1.35 -9.64 27.04
C ASP A 106 0.98 -8.31 27.69
N SER A 107 1.21 -8.27 29.00
CA SER A 107 0.83 -7.20 29.89
C SER A 107 1.79 -6.03 29.65
N GLY A 108 1.34 -5.09 28.81
CA GLY A 108 1.65 -3.68 29.00
C GLY A 108 2.95 -3.15 28.39
N SER A 109 3.49 -3.72 27.31
CA SER A 109 4.69 -3.15 26.67
C SER A 109 4.41 -2.01 25.66
N ASP A 110 3.15 -1.69 25.37
CA ASP A 110 2.79 -0.70 24.34
C ASP A 110 2.76 0.76 24.85
N LEU A 111 2.70 0.96 26.17
CA LEU A 111 2.65 2.30 26.80
C LEU A 111 4.02 2.85 27.22
N GLU A 112 5.01 1.98 27.47
CA GLU A 112 6.33 2.42 27.94
C GLU A 112 7.13 3.07 26.80
N GLU A 113 7.71 4.24 27.09
CA GLU A 113 8.63 4.97 26.22
C GLU A 113 9.89 4.14 25.93
N ASP A 114 10.45 4.27 24.72
CA ASP A 114 11.59 3.46 24.29
C ASP A 114 12.87 3.68 25.13
N ASP A 115 12.98 4.83 25.79
CA ASP A 115 14.09 5.14 26.71
C ASP A 115 14.03 4.26 27.97
N LEU A 116 12.83 4.05 28.53
CA LEU A 116 12.62 3.15 29.66
C LEU A 116 12.88 1.69 29.28
N LYS A 117 12.51 1.29 28.06
CA LYS A 117 12.81 -0.06 27.54
C LYS A 117 14.31 -0.29 27.40
N THR A 118 15.04 0.71 26.91
CA THR A 118 16.49 0.66 26.76
C THR A 118 17.18 0.55 28.12
N ALA A 119 16.75 1.35 29.10
CA ALA A 119 17.29 1.32 30.45
C ALA A 119 17.05 -0.02 31.18
N LEU A 120 15.89 -0.64 30.94
CA LEU A 120 15.54 -1.95 31.50
C LEU A 120 16.04 -3.14 30.67
N GLY A 121 16.75 -2.91 29.56
CA GLY A 121 17.26 -3.96 28.67
C GLY A 121 16.17 -4.71 27.89
N LYS A 122 14.95 -4.19 27.81
CA LYS A 122 13.85 -4.77 27.02
C LYS A 122 14.09 -4.48 25.53
N LYS A 123 13.66 -5.40 24.65
CA LYS A 123 13.70 -5.16 23.20
C LYS A 123 12.75 -4.01 22.84
N ARG A 124 13.22 -3.07 22.00
CA ARG A 124 12.37 -2.02 21.44
C ARG A 124 11.28 -2.63 20.57
N ARG A 125 10.21 -1.86 20.32
CA ARG A 125 9.18 -2.21 19.33
C ARG A 125 9.77 -2.06 17.93
N ASP A 126 10.60 -3.01 17.52
CA ASP A 126 10.88 -3.17 16.10
C ASP A 126 9.57 -3.64 15.45
N GLY A 127 9.06 -2.89 14.47
CA GLY A 127 7.86 -3.29 13.74
C GLY A 127 8.00 -4.73 13.21
N LYS A 128 6.87 -5.44 13.05
CA LYS A 128 6.85 -6.81 12.51
C LYS A 128 7.84 -6.94 11.35
N SER A 129 8.83 -7.83 11.50
CA SER A 129 9.87 -8.03 10.49
C SER A 129 9.23 -8.20 9.12
N ARG A 130 9.62 -7.35 8.16
CA ARG A 130 9.10 -7.44 6.80
C ARG A 130 9.43 -8.82 6.24
N HIS A 131 8.42 -9.53 5.75
CA HIS A 131 8.65 -10.78 5.03
C HIS A 131 9.63 -10.54 3.87
N LEU A 132 10.51 -11.50 3.61
CA LEU A 132 11.47 -11.39 2.52
C LEU A 132 10.71 -11.21 1.20
N GLN A 133 11.06 -10.18 0.44
CA GLN A 133 10.46 -9.96 -0.87
C GLN A 133 10.98 -10.97 -1.89
N PRO A 134 10.14 -11.43 -2.83
CA PRO A 134 10.57 -12.25 -3.95
C PRO A 134 11.59 -11.50 -4.81
N LEU A 135 12.46 -12.23 -5.52
CA LEU A 135 13.42 -11.64 -6.46
C LEU A 135 12.71 -11.00 -7.66
N THR A 136 13.31 -9.94 -8.20
CA THR A 136 12.87 -9.36 -9.47
C THR A 136 13.15 -10.31 -10.63
N THR A 137 12.47 -10.10 -11.77
CA THR A 137 12.63 -10.93 -12.98
C THR A 137 14.08 -10.98 -13.48
N MET A 138 14.74 -9.81 -13.55
CA MET A 138 16.14 -9.71 -13.96
C MET A 138 17.10 -10.37 -12.97
N GLN A 139 16.88 -10.19 -11.66
CA GLN A 139 17.71 -10.82 -10.64
C GLN A 139 17.58 -12.35 -10.67
N ARG A 140 16.39 -12.86 -10.97
CA ARG A 140 16.15 -14.30 -11.10
C ARG A 140 16.94 -14.90 -12.26
N LEU A 141 16.91 -14.27 -13.44
CA LEU A 141 17.68 -14.73 -14.60
C LEU A 141 19.19 -14.73 -14.30
N TYR A 142 19.66 -13.64 -13.69
CA TYR A 142 21.05 -13.48 -13.32
C TYR A 142 21.52 -14.53 -12.30
N ILE A 143 20.76 -14.74 -11.21
CA ILE A 143 21.08 -15.75 -10.19
C ILE A 143 20.92 -17.17 -10.76
N GLY A 144 19.93 -17.41 -11.62
CA GLY A 144 19.74 -18.69 -12.29
C GLY A 144 20.97 -19.13 -13.09
N GLN A 145 21.60 -18.21 -13.83
CA GLN A 145 22.83 -18.49 -14.57
C GLN A 145 24.01 -18.85 -13.66
N LEU A 146 24.10 -18.21 -12.48
CA LEU A 146 25.16 -18.51 -11.51
C LEU A 146 24.94 -19.88 -10.85
N ILE A 147 23.71 -20.18 -10.45
CA ILE A 147 23.33 -21.47 -9.84
C ILE A 147 23.52 -22.61 -10.85
N GLU A 148 23.15 -22.40 -12.12
CA GLU A 148 23.33 -23.42 -13.16
C GLU A 148 24.81 -23.80 -13.37
N LYS A 149 25.74 -22.84 -13.20
CA LYS A 149 27.18 -23.09 -13.37
C LYS A 149 27.88 -23.61 -12.13
N TYR A 150 27.56 -23.05 -10.96
CA TYR A 150 28.34 -23.24 -9.73
C TYR A 150 27.55 -23.93 -8.61
N GLY A 151 26.25 -24.17 -8.77
CA GLY A 151 25.41 -24.79 -7.74
C GLY A 151 25.35 -23.95 -6.47
N ASP A 152 25.93 -24.46 -5.38
CA ASP A 152 25.95 -23.81 -4.06
C ASP A 152 27.33 -23.21 -3.69
N ASP A 153 28.31 -23.26 -4.60
CA ASP A 153 29.66 -22.75 -4.34
C ASP A 153 29.75 -21.22 -4.46
N TYR A 154 29.33 -20.50 -3.41
CA TYR A 154 29.28 -19.03 -3.40
C TYR A 154 30.64 -18.36 -3.60
N GLN A 155 31.72 -19.00 -3.13
CA GLN A 155 33.07 -18.47 -3.33
C GLN A 155 33.47 -18.53 -4.81
N ALA A 156 33.10 -19.59 -5.53
CA ALA A 156 33.35 -19.70 -6.96
C ALA A 156 32.52 -18.69 -7.77
N MET A 157 31.25 -18.50 -7.39
CA MET A 157 30.39 -17.46 -7.98
C MET A 157 30.94 -16.05 -7.79
N PHE A 158 31.53 -15.76 -6.62
CA PHE A 158 32.15 -14.48 -6.33
C PHE A 158 33.35 -14.21 -7.25
N MET A 159 34.16 -15.24 -7.52
CA MET A 159 35.35 -15.14 -8.37
C MET A 159 35.02 -15.06 -9.87
N ASP A 160 33.82 -15.46 -10.31
CA ASP A 160 33.41 -15.34 -11.71
C ASP A 160 33.01 -13.90 -12.06
N VAL A 161 34.01 -13.08 -12.40
CA VAL A 161 33.82 -11.69 -12.82
C VAL A 161 32.94 -11.55 -14.07
N LYS A 162 32.83 -12.59 -14.92
CA LYS A 162 32.07 -12.51 -16.18
C LYS A 162 30.58 -12.72 -15.95
N LEU A 163 30.21 -13.70 -15.13
CA LEU A 163 28.81 -13.89 -14.75
C LEU A 163 28.41 -12.93 -13.65
N ASN A 164 29.24 -12.73 -12.62
CA ASN A 164 29.04 -11.76 -11.56
C ASN A 164 29.46 -10.33 -11.97
N LYS A 165 28.84 -9.80 -13.02
CA LYS A 165 29.15 -8.44 -13.53
C LYS A 165 28.92 -7.34 -12.52
N MET A 166 27.97 -7.53 -11.61
CA MET A 166 27.63 -6.57 -10.55
C MET A 166 28.52 -6.68 -9.31
N GLN A 167 29.52 -7.58 -9.33
CA GLN A 167 30.49 -7.79 -8.26
C GLN A 167 29.84 -7.95 -6.87
N HIS A 168 28.75 -8.72 -6.83
CA HIS A 168 28.07 -9.04 -5.59
C HIS A 168 29.02 -9.80 -4.66
N SER A 169 29.02 -9.42 -3.37
CA SER A 169 29.81 -10.12 -2.35
C SER A 169 29.21 -11.49 -2.05
N VAL A 170 30.03 -12.38 -1.48
CA VAL A 170 29.64 -13.75 -1.11
C VAL A 170 28.35 -13.77 -0.28
N ALA A 171 28.27 -12.92 0.75
CA ALA A 171 27.10 -12.83 1.62
C ALA A 171 25.82 -12.36 0.89
N THR A 172 25.97 -11.49 -0.12
CA THR A 172 24.82 -11.06 -0.93
C THR A 172 24.36 -12.15 -1.90
N LEU A 173 25.30 -12.90 -2.49
CA LEU A 173 25.00 -14.03 -3.36
C LEU A 173 24.29 -15.13 -2.57
N GLU A 174 24.75 -15.44 -1.36
CA GLU A 174 24.09 -16.39 -0.46
C GLU A 174 22.63 -15.97 -0.16
N LYS A 175 22.38 -14.70 0.18
CA LYS A 175 21.02 -14.18 0.42
C LYS A 175 20.15 -14.23 -0.84
N LEU A 176 20.73 -14.02 -2.02
CA LEU A 176 20.02 -14.06 -3.29
C LEU A 176 19.67 -15.49 -3.69
N CYS A 177 20.61 -16.44 -3.57
CA CYS A 177 20.37 -17.86 -3.83
C CYS A 177 19.35 -18.44 -2.84
N LYS A 178 19.46 -18.11 -1.53
CA LYS A 178 18.45 -18.51 -0.53
C LYS A 178 17.05 -18.01 -0.91
N ARG A 179 16.91 -16.73 -1.27
CA ARG A 179 15.63 -16.19 -1.76
C ARG A 179 15.17 -16.87 -3.05
N TYR A 180 16.08 -17.23 -3.95
CA TYR A 180 15.75 -17.89 -5.21
C TYR A 180 15.12 -19.26 -4.96
N HIS A 181 15.69 -20.07 -4.06
CA HIS A 181 15.12 -21.36 -3.67
C HIS A 181 13.82 -21.23 -2.89
N MET A 182 13.72 -20.26 -1.97
CA MET A 182 12.49 -20.02 -1.19
C MET A 182 11.30 -19.63 -2.08
N PHE A 183 11.54 -18.80 -3.09
CA PHE A 183 10.49 -18.26 -3.96
C PHE A 183 10.42 -18.93 -5.34
N GLY A 184 11.13 -20.07 -5.51
CA GLY A 184 11.21 -20.96 -6.68
C GLY A 184 10.35 -20.54 -7.88
N ASP A 185 9.28 -21.27 -8.21
CA ASP A 185 8.36 -20.92 -9.32
C ASP A 185 7.27 -19.91 -8.93
N LYS A 186 7.21 -19.54 -7.65
CA LYS A 186 6.17 -18.70 -7.08
C LYS A 186 6.63 -17.24 -7.06
N ASN A 187 6.65 -16.60 -8.22
CA ASN A 187 6.73 -15.14 -8.24
C ASN A 187 5.31 -14.56 -8.18
N PRO A 188 4.87 -13.97 -7.07
CA PRO A 188 3.53 -13.37 -6.97
C PRO A 188 3.35 -12.19 -7.93
N LEU A 189 4.43 -11.67 -8.54
CA LEU A 189 4.39 -10.60 -9.54
C LEU A 189 4.19 -11.12 -10.98
N ILE A 190 4.34 -12.42 -11.23
CA ILE A 190 4.19 -13.05 -12.57
C ILE A 190 2.84 -13.78 -12.68
N LEU A 191 2.21 -14.11 -11.54
CA LEU A 191 0.84 -14.60 -11.51
C LEU A 191 -0.13 -13.44 -11.79
N SER A 192 -0.21 -13.01 -13.04
CA SER A 192 -1.38 -12.28 -13.54
C SER A 192 -2.51 -13.31 -13.72
N SER A 193 -3.38 -13.41 -12.72
CA SER A 193 -4.73 -13.96 -12.90
C SER A 193 -5.51 -13.13 -13.91
#